data_AF-A0A1I7SGP5-F1
#
_entry.id   AF-A0A1I7SGP5-F1
#
_cell.length_a   1.000
_cell.length_b   1.000
_cell.length_c   1.000
_cell.angle_alpha   90.00
_cell.angle_beta   90.00
_cell.angle_gamma   90.00
#
_symmetry.space_group_name_H-M   'P 1'
#
loop_
_entity.id
_entity.type
_entity.pdbx_description
1 polymer ?
#
loop_
_entity_poly.entity_id
_entity_poly.type
_entity_poly.pdbx_seq_one_letter_code
_entity_poly.pdbx_strand_id
1 'polypeptide(L)'
;MLGRKKDEMALSDGIWQDREIQFDVDQRQLKLIPGEYLVERIENVEDTKGNNGDRGILRITNIRLIWHAVNSPRINLSIGYNNIHGVTTRILKSKVRGHAESLYLMARNANTRFEFVFTCANPTHTKLFTTVIGIHRAFETTKLYRELKMRGALVDEQENLRVLPLEQQIERLDGVWNLSSEQVSHFCCNQRPYEAKSRLQINHMRPRSHQIRCDDSCGQPLCCSRHFPIRIAIFLP
;
A
#
# COMPACT_ATOMS: atom_id res chain seq x y z
N MET A 1 31.55 4.36 7.67
CA MET A 1 30.30 4.33 6.88
C MET A 1 29.26 3.38 7.51
N LEU A 2 28.78 3.68 8.72
CA LEU A 2 27.85 2.83 9.48
C LEU A 2 26.49 3.50 9.73
N GLY A 3 26.27 4.71 9.23
CA GLY A 3 25.05 5.50 9.51
C GLY A 3 23.85 5.20 8.59
N ARG A 4 24.06 4.85 7.32
CA ARG A 4 22.97 4.77 6.32
C ARG A 4 21.99 3.61 6.49
N LYS A 5 22.40 2.49 7.12
CA LYS A 5 21.57 1.27 7.18
C LYS A 5 20.46 1.32 8.23
N LYS A 6 20.59 2.16 9.27
CA LYS A 6 19.52 2.34 10.28
C LYS A 6 18.37 3.18 9.73
N ASP A 7 18.67 4.13 8.85
CA ASP A 7 17.66 5.05 8.31
C ASP A 7 16.71 4.36 7.30
N GLU A 8 17.20 3.40 6.51
CA GLU A 8 16.36 2.64 5.56
C GLU A 8 15.39 1.66 6.22
N MET A 9 15.77 1.03 7.33
CA MET A 9 14.88 0.12 8.07
C MET A 9 13.78 0.88 8.81
N ALA A 10 14.06 2.10 9.27
CA ALA A 10 13.11 3.00 9.93
C ALA A 10 12.10 3.64 8.96
N LEU A 11 12.43 3.77 7.67
CA LEU A 11 11.54 4.41 6.69
C LEU A 11 10.23 3.65 6.46
N SER A 12 10.24 2.31 6.56
CA SER A 12 9.05 1.50 6.30
C SER A 12 8.08 1.37 7.48
N ASP A 13 8.58 1.61 8.70
CA ASP A 13 7.80 1.71 9.94
C ASP A 13 7.36 3.16 10.23
N GLY A 14 7.92 4.16 9.52
CA GLY A 14 7.61 5.58 9.72
C GLY A 14 6.59 6.19 8.75
N ILE A 15 6.22 5.51 7.66
CA ILE A 15 5.22 6.01 6.70
C ILE A 15 3.82 5.64 7.22
N TRP A 16 3.13 6.64 7.77
CA TRP A 16 1.76 6.53 8.27
C TRP A 16 0.72 7.03 7.26
N GLN A 17 1.15 7.82 6.26
CA GLN A 17 0.29 8.63 5.40
C GLN A 17 -0.74 7.81 4.63
N ASP A 18 -0.38 6.60 4.18
CA ASP A 18 -1.28 5.68 3.49
C ASP A 18 -1.98 4.71 4.44
N ARG A 19 -1.50 4.58 5.68
CA ARG A 19 -1.90 3.56 6.68
C ARG A 19 -2.77 4.08 7.80
N GLU A 20 -2.88 5.39 8.02
CA GLU A 20 -3.67 5.95 9.11
C GLU A 20 -4.73 6.95 8.63
N ILE A 21 -5.69 7.21 9.53
CA ILE A 21 -6.64 8.31 9.44
C ILE A 21 -6.31 9.25 10.60
N GLN A 22 -5.96 10.50 10.30
CA GLN A 22 -5.61 11.49 11.33
C GLN A 22 -6.42 12.78 11.13
N PHE A 23 -6.80 13.39 12.25
CA PHE A 23 -7.54 14.65 12.33
C PHE A 23 -6.62 15.72 12.94
N ASP A 24 -6.83 16.97 12.55
CA ASP A 24 -6.16 18.17 13.10
C ASP A 24 -4.63 18.03 13.17
N VAL A 25 -4.07 17.49 12.08
CA VAL A 25 -2.64 17.21 11.93
C VAL A 25 -1.85 18.51 11.84
N ASP A 26 -0.63 18.56 12.39
CA ASP A 26 0.27 19.71 12.19
C ASP A 26 0.52 19.89 10.68
N GLN A 27 0.44 21.14 10.22
CA GLN A 27 0.53 21.48 8.81
C GLN A 27 1.84 21.03 8.15
N ARG A 28 2.91 20.84 8.93
CA ARG A 28 4.18 20.28 8.44
C ARG A 28 4.03 18.84 7.98
N GLN A 29 3.16 18.05 8.60
CA GLN A 29 2.92 16.64 8.24
C GLN A 29 1.91 16.49 7.08
N LEU A 30 1.23 17.58 6.69
CA LEU A 30 0.41 17.66 5.47
C LEU A 30 1.23 17.98 4.21
N LYS A 31 2.54 18.21 4.35
CA LYS A 31 3.46 18.30 3.22
C LYS A 31 3.59 16.92 2.57
N LEU A 32 3.81 16.93 1.25
CA LEU A 32 4.00 15.70 0.50
C LEU A 32 5.33 15.05 0.89
N ILE A 33 5.30 13.76 1.21
CA ILE A 33 6.52 12.99 1.49
C ILE A 33 7.22 12.58 0.18
N PRO A 34 8.50 12.15 0.21
CA PRO A 34 9.15 11.60 -0.97
C PRO A 34 8.34 10.46 -1.60
N GLY A 35 8.08 10.54 -2.91
CA GLY A 35 7.24 9.59 -3.64
C GLY A 35 5.74 9.88 -3.58
N GLU A 36 5.29 10.78 -2.70
CA GLU A 36 3.92 11.31 -2.71
C GLU A 36 3.84 12.51 -3.66
N TYR A 37 2.83 12.52 -4.54
CA TYR A 37 2.58 13.63 -5.45
C TYR A 37 1.10 13.99 -5.48
N LEU A 38 0.82 15.27 -5.72
CA LEU A 38 -0.53 15.78 -5.88
C LEU A 38 -1.05 15.34 -7.25
N VAL A 39 -2.20 14.66 -7.26
CA VAL A 39 -2.92 14.30 -8.47
C VAL A 39 -3.89 15.40 -8.84
N GLU A 40 -4.68 15.87 -7.87
CA GLU A 40 -5.73 16.87 -8.10
C GLU A 40 -6.00 17.71 -6.86
N ARG A 41 -6.44 18.96 -7.06
CA ARG A 41 -6.82 19.89 -5.99
C ARG A 41 -8.19 20.49 -6.28
N ILE A 42 -9.14 20.21 -5.40
CA ILE A 42 -10.52 20.68 -5.52
C ILE A 42 -10.78 21.74 -4.45
N GLU A 43 -11.10 22.96 -4.88
CA GLU A 43 -11.51 24.04 -4.00
C GLU A 43 -13.00 24.02 -3.70
N ASN A 44 -13.41 24.73 -2.64
CA ASN A 44 -14.80 24.88 -2.21
C ASN A 44 -15.48 23.52 -1.96
N VAL A 45 -14.75 22.62 -1.30
CA VAL A 45 -15.24 21.32 -0.85
C VAL A 45 -15.52 21.39 0.64
N GLU A 46 -16.74 21.09 1.04
CA GLU A 46 -17.19 21.03 2.43
C GLU A 46 -17.12 19.60 2.94
N ASP A 47 -16.59 19.40 4.15
CA ASP A 47 -16.77 18.15 4.91
C ASP A 47 -18.13 18.20 5.63
N THR A 48 -19.17 17.76 4.94
CA THR A 48 -20.56 17.93 5.38
C THR A 48 -20.90 17.12 6.65
N LYS A 49 -20.12 16.07 6.95
CA LYS A 49 -20.35 15.21 8.11
C LYS A 49 -19.53 15.61 9.33
N GLY A 50 -18.25 15.98 9.15
CA GLY A 50 -17.37 16.35 10.26
C GLY A 50 -17.38 17.85 10.58
N ASN A 51 -17.45 18.71 9.56
CA ASN A 51 -17.25 20.16 9.68
C ASN A 51 -18.29 20.93 8.84
N ASN A 52 -19.57 20.73 9.16
CA ASN A 52 -20.67 21.32 8.40
C ASN A 52 -20.61 22.85 8.39
N GLY A 53 -20.70 23.45 7.21
CA GLY A 53 -20.60 24.90 7.00
C GLY A 53 -19.18 25.42 6.76
N ASP A 54 -18.13 24.63 7.04
CA ASP A 54 -16.76 25.02 6.74
C ASP A 54 -16.36 24.63 5.32
N ARG A 55 -16.04 25.64 4.51
CA ARG A 55 -15.47 25.44 3.18
C ARG A 55 -13.99 25.12 3.29
N GLY A 56 -13.59 24.05 2.61
CA GLY A 56 -12.22 23.57 2.59
C GLY A 56 -11.69 23.34 1.19
N ILE A 57 -10.45 22.86 1.17
CA ILE A 57 -9.76 22.40 -0.02
C ILE A 57 -9.47 20.91 0.16
N LEU A 58 -9.94 20.11 -0.80
CA LEU A 58 -9.63 18.69 -0.91
C LEU A 58 -8.44 18.49 -1.85
N ARG A 59 -7.37 17.86 -1.35
CA ARG A 59 -6.19 17.47 -2.12
C ARG A 59 -6.20 15.96 -2.27
N ILE A 60 -6.11 15.51 -3.52
CA ILE A 60 -6.05 14.11 -3.90
C ILE A 60 -4.60 13.82 -4.26
N THR A 61 -3.97 12.91 -3.53
CA THR A 61 -2.59 12.47 -3.81
C THR A 61 -2.61 11.04 -4.35
N ASN A 62 -1.45 10.45 -4.62
CA ASN A 62 -1.34 9.05 -4.99
C ASN A 62 -1.49 8.07 -3.80
N ILE A 63 -1.40 8.52 -2.54
CA ILE A 63 -1.42 7.61 -1.36
C ILE A 63 -2.48 7.95 -0.29
N ARG A 64 -3.01 9.17 -0.29
CA ARG A 64 -4.02 9.65 0.68
C ARG A 64 -4.88 10.79 0.15
N LEU A 65 -6.00 11.03 0.84
CA LEU A 65 -6.78 12.26 0.71
C LEU A 65 -6.45 13.20 1.87
N ILE A 66 -6.34 14.50 1.56
CA ILE A 66 -6.14 15.54 2.56
C ILE A 66 -7.23 16.59 2.39
N TRP A 67 -7.98 16.88 3.45
CA TRP A 67 -8.91 17.99 3.49
C TRP A 67 -8.48 18.96 4.58
N HIS A 68 -8.62 20.27 4.35
CA HIS A 68 -8.44 21.28 5.39
C HIS A 68 -9.39 22.45 5.14
N ALA A 69 -9.89 23.04 6.23
CA ALA A 69 -10.72 24.23 6.15
C ALA A 69 -9.88 25.42 5.67
N VAL A 70 -10.47 26.26 4.81
CA VAL A 70 -9.78 27.45 4.26
C VAL A 70 -9.59 28.52 5.34
N ASN A 71 -10.62 28.75 6.15
CA ASN A 71 -10.61 29.81 7.18
C ASN A 71 -9.86 29.40 8.45
N SER A 72 -9.72 28.10 8.70
CA SER A 72 -9.01 27.57 9.87
C SER A 72 -8.22 26.31 9.49
N PRO A 73 -7.00 26.43 8.92
CA PRO A 73 -6.20 25.28 8.47
C PRO A 73 -5.79 24.29 9.57
N ARG A 74 -5.97 24.67 10.84
CA ARG A 74 -5.81 23.76 11.99
C ARG A 74 -6.85 22.64 11.96
N ILE A 75 -8.04 22.93 11.44
CA ILE A 75 -9.09 21.94 11.20
C ILE A 75 -8.78 21.25 9.89
N ASN A 76 -8.30 20.01 9.99
CA ASN A 76 -7.91 19.23 8.83
C ASN A 76 -8.05 17.72 9.06
N LEU A 77 -7.92 16.98 7.97
CA LEU A 77 -8.11 15.55 7.92
C LEU A 77 -7.18 14.94 6.87
N SER A 78 -6.52 13.85 7.22
CA SER A 78 -5.72 13.02 6.34
C SER A 78 -6.25 11.59 6.37
N ILE A 79 -6.64 11.05 5.21
CA ILE A 79 -7.19 9.68 5.07
C ILE A 79 -6.27 8.88 4.15
N GLY A 80 -5.49 7.97 4.72
CA GLY A 80 -4.68 7.03 3.95
C GLY A 80 -5.52 6.03 3.16
N TYR A 81 -5.15 5.76 1.91
CA TYR A 81 -5.94 4.91 1.03
C TYR A 81 -6.07 3.46 1.52
N ASN A 82 -5.14 2.96 2.33
CA ASN A 82 -5.21 1.60 2.85
C ASN A 82 -6.37 1.38 3.84
N ASN A 83 -6.88 2.46 4.44
CA ASN A 83 -8.03 2.41 5.35
C ASN A 83 -9.37 2.56 4.62
N ILE A 84 -9.37 2.90 3.34
CA ILE A 84 -10.59 3.14 2.57
C ILE A 84 -11.07 1.82 1.98
N HIS A 85 -12.32 1.45 2.27
CA HIS A 85 -12.94 0.21 1.76
C HIS A 85 -14.17 0.47 0.88
N GLY A 86 -14.68 1.70 0.86
CA GLY A 86 -15.75 2.10 -0.04
C GLY A 86 -15.57 3.54 -0.50
N VAL A 87 -15.62 3.76 -1.81
CA VAL A 87 -15.60 5.08 -2.44
C VAL A 87 -16.77 5.12 -3.41
N THR A 88 -17.69 6.05 -3.21
CA THR A 88 -18.85 6.24 -4.10
C THR A 88 -19.16 7.71 -4.26
N THR A 89 -19.65 8.13 -5.42
CA THR A 89 -20.27 9.45 -5.56
C THR A 89 -21.79 9.32 -5.44
N ARG A 90 -22.42 10.29 -4.79
CA ARG A 90 -23.87 10.36 -4.62
C ARG A 90 -24.33 11.77 -4.92
N ILE A 91 -25.47 11.90 -5.61
CA ILE A 91 -26.14 13.19 -5.76
C ILE A 91 -26.94 13.44 -4.49
N LEU A 92 -26.53 14.43 -3.70
CA LEU A 92 -27.22 14.85 -2.48
C LEU A 92 -27.97 16.16 -2.72
N LYS A 93 -29.04 16.38 -1.96
CA LYS A 93 -29.72 17.68 -1.97
C LYS A 93 -28.93 18.66 -1.11
N SER A 94 -28.33 19.66 -1.74
CA SER A 94 -27.67 20.76 -1.02
C SER A 94 -28.72 21.77 -0.56
N LYS A 95 -28.62 22.23 0.69
CA LYS A 95 -29.48 23.29 1.24
C LYS A 95 -29.41 24.61 0.45
N VAL A 96 -28.33 24.84 -0.31
CA VAL A 96 -28.05 26.13 -0.96
C VAL A 96 -28.31 26.11 -2.47
N ARG A 97 -28.16 24.96 -3.15
CA ARG A 97 -28.19 24.88 -4.64
C ARG A 97 -29.04 23.75 -5.22
N GLY A 98 -29.86 23.07 -4.42
CA GLY A 98 -30.78 22.03 -4.91
C GLY A 98 -30.14 20.65 -5.01
N HIS A 99 -29.23 20.40 -5.95
CA HIS A 99 -28.53 19.12 -6.13
C HIS A 99 -27.01 19.32 -6.26
N ALA A 100 -26.23 18.62 -5.44
CA ALA A 100 -24.78 18.63 -5.48
C ALA A 100 -24.26 17.19 -5.41
N GLU A 101 -23.36 16.83 -6.31
CA GLU A 101 -22.65 15.57 -6.23
C GLU A 101 -21.64 15.63 -5.07
N SER A 102 -21.63 14.57 -4.28
CA SER A 102 -20.85 14.42 -3.06
C SER A 102 -20.05 13.13 -3.11
N LEU A 103 -18.81 13.19 -2.65
CA LEU A 103 -17.95 12.04 -2.47
C LEU A 103 -18.23 11.42 -1.10
N TYR A 104 -18.61 10.15 -1.12
CA TYR A 104 -18.89 9.35 0.06
C TYR A 104 -17.81 8.30 0.25
N LEU A 105 -17.11 8.36 1.39
CA LEU A 105 -16.03 7.45 1.74
C LEU A 105 -16.42 6.62 2.97
N MET A 106 -16.21 5.32 2.88
CA MET A 106 -16.26 4.39 3.99
C MET A 106 -14.83 3.95 4.31
N ALA A 107 -14.38 4.23 5.52
CA ALA A 107 -13.06 3.86 5.97
C ALA A 107 -13.11 3.10 7.28
N ARG A 108 -12.09 2.29 7.54
CA ARG A 108 -11.92 1.60 8.81
C ARG A 108 -10.50 1.81 9.29
N ASN A 109 -10.34 2.28 10.51
CA ASN A 109 -9.06 2.30 11.20
C ASN A 109 -9.19 1.41 12.45
N ALA A 110 -8.38 0.34 12.50
CA ALA A 110 -8.50 -0.73 13.50
C ALA A 110 -9.95 -1.26 13.64
N ASN A 111 -10.62 -0.98 14.76
CA ASN A 111 -11.99 -1.43 15.03
C ASN A 111 -13.06 -0.35 14.81
N THR A 112 -12.65 0.86 14.43
CA THR A 112 -13.56 1.99 14.26
C THR A 112 -13.86 2.18 12.79
N ARG A 113 -15.17 2.28 12.46
CA ARG A 113 -15.64 2.63 11.12
C ARG A 113 -15.89 4.12 11.07
N PHE A 114 -15.37 4.76 10.03
CA PHE A 114 -15.57 6.16 9.74
C PHE A 114 -16.33 6.29 8.42
N GLU A 115 -17.16 7.33 8.35
CA GLU A 115 -17.76 7.73 7.08
C GLU A 115 -17.43 9.21 6.89
N PHE A 116 -17.05 9.56 5.67
CA PHE A 116 -16.74 10.94 5.29
C PHE A 116 -17.60 11.34 4.11
N VAL A 117 -18.09 12.57 4.13
CA VAL A 117 -18.96 13.11 3.09
C VAL A 117 -18.41 14.45 2.66
N PHE A 118 -17.87 14.51 1.45
CA PHE A 118 -17.33 15.73 0.86
C PHE A 118 -18.28 16.25 -0.21
N THR A 119 -18.79 17.45 -0.03
CA THR A 119 -19.71 18.09 -0.97
C THR A 119 -19.01 19.23 -1.66
N CYS A 120 -18.98 19.25 -2.99
CA CYS A 120 -18.42 20.39 -3.74
C CYS A 120 -19.51 21.41 -4.03
N ALA A 121 -19.25 22.70 -3.78
CA ALA A 121 -20.16 23.78 -4.12
C ALA A 121 -20.23 24.04 -5.64
N ASN A 122 -19.17 23.70 -6.38
CA ASN A 122 -19.07 23.94 -7.83
C ASN A 122 -19.40 22.66 -8.63
N PRO A 123 -20.53 22.61 -9.36
CA PRO A 123 -20.93 21.43 -10.13
C PRO A 123 -19.96 21.07 -11.27
N THR A 124 -19.16 22.01 -11.78
CA THR A 124 -18.14 21.70 -12.79
C THR A 124 -17.03 20.82 -12.21
N HIS A 125 -16.70 21.02 -10.93
CA HIS A 125 -15.60 20.33 -10.27
C HIS A 125 -16.02 18.99 -9.65
N THR A 126 -17.31 18.66 -9.58
CA THR A 126 -17.75 17.40 -8.98
C THR A 126 -17.29 16.17 -9.77
N LYS A 127 -17.12 16.32 -11.09
CA LYS A 127 -16.53 15.29 -11.96
C LYS A 127 -15.14 14.86 -11.50
N LEU A 128 -14.40 15.72 -10.79
CA LEU A 128 -13.07 15.41 -10.23
C LEU A 128 -13.13 14.37 -9.10
N PHE A 129 -14.30 14.10 -8.51
CA PHE A 129 -14.45 12.99 -7.56
C PHE A 129 -14.27 11.62 -8.20
N THR A 130 -14.49 11.49 -9.52
CA THR A 130 -14.20 10.24 -10.24
C THR A 130 -12.70 9.90 -10.22
N THR A 131 -11.83 10.92 -10.15
CA THR A 131 -10.39 10.74 -9.97
C THR A 131 -10.07 10.00 -8.68
N VAL A 132 -10.80 10.26 -7.59
CA VAL A 132 -10.60 9.54 -6.31
C VAL A 132 -10.89 8.05 -6.46
N ILE A 133 -11.95 7.69 -7.20
CA ILE A 133 -12.31 6.29 -7.46
C ILE A 133 -11.20 5.61 -8.28
N GLY A 134 -10.72 6.27 -9.33
CA GLY A 134 -9.65 5.76 -10.18
C GLY A 134 -8.34 5.54 -9.42
N ILE A 135 -7.93 6.52 -8.62
CA ILE A 135 -6.70 6.45 -7.83
C ILE A 135 -6.80 5.42 -6.72
N HIS A 136 -7.93 5.34 -5.99
CA HIS A 136 -8.12 4.31 -4.96
C HIS A 136 -8.07 2.90 -5.55
N ARG A 137 -8.71 2.67 -6.70
CA ARG A 137 -8.61 1.39 -7.41
C ARG A 137 -7.18 1.07 -7.83
N ALA A 138 -6.45 2.05 -8.39
CA ALA A 138 -5.05 1.87 -8.76
C ALA A 138 -4.18 1.55 -7.53
N PHE A 139 -4.41 2.23 -6.40
CA PHE A 139 -3.74 1.98 -5.13
C PHE A 139 -3.97 0.53 -4.68
N GLU A 140 -5.21 0.04 -4.66
CA GLU A 140 -5.52 -1.34 -4.27
C GLU A 140 -4.84 -2.39 -5.18
N THR A 141 -4.86 -2.17 -6.50
CA THR A 141 -4.26 -3.11 -7.47
C THR A 141 -2.73 -3.14 -7.44
N THR A 142 -2.09 -2.16 -6.81
CA THR A 142 -0.62 -2.00 -6.77
C THR A 142 -0.03 -2.29 -5.39
N LYS A 143 -0.80 -2.84 -4.44
CA LYS A 143 -0.34 -3.14 -3.07
C LYS A 143 0.94 -3.98 -3.02
N LEU A 144 1.11 -4.92 -3.96
CA LEU A 144 2.31 -5.77 -4.02
C LEU A 144 3.62 -5.00 -4.19
N TYR A 145 3.62 -3.76 -4.70
CA TYR A 145 4.86 -2.97 -4.79
C TYR A 145 5.39 -2.52 -3.41
N ARG A 146 4.55 -2.49 -2.38
CA ARG A 146 4.87 -1.87 -1.08
C ARG A 146 4.49 -2.72 0.14
N GLU A 147 3.65 -3.73 -0.05
CA GLU A 147 3.23 -4.65 0.99
C GLU A 147 3.92 -6.01 0.89
N LEU A 148 4.28 -6.54 2.05
CA LEU A 148 4.72 -7.91 2.20
C LEU A 148 3.50 -8.82 2.06
N LYS A 149 3.57 -9.79 1.14
CA LYS A 149 2.52 -10.80 0.95
C LYS A 149 3.10 -12.20 1.14
N MET A 150 2.55 -12.90 2.11
CA MET A 150 2.85 -14.32 2.33
C MET A 150 1.86 -15.19 1.57
N ARG A 151 2.32 -16.38 1.14
CA ARG A 151 1.47 -17.43 0.52
C ARG A 151 0.67 -16.92 -0.70
N GLY A 152 1.27 -16.01 -1.48
CA GLY A 152 0.67 -15.50 -2.71
C GLY A 152 0.87 -16.46 -3.89
N ALA A 153 -0.12 -16.52 -4.79
CA ALA A 153 -0.01 -17.22 -6.07
C ALA A 153 0.85 -16.42 -7.06
N LEU A 154 2.16 -16.40 -6.82
CA LEU A 154 3.15 -15.61 -7.56
C LEU A 154 3.71 -16.33 -8.77
N VAL A 155 3.59 -17.66 -8.82
CA VAL A 155 4.20 -18.51 -9.84
C VAL A 155 3.13 -19.15 -10.71
N ASP A 156 3.34 -19.14 -12.03
CA ASP A 156 2.46 -19.78 -13.00
C ASP A 156 2.61 -21.31 -13.06
N GLU A 157 2.02 -21.95 -14.06
CA GLU A 157 2.07 -23.41 -14.23
C GLU A 157 3.42 -23.91 -14.73
N GLN A 158 4.18 -23.04 -15.40
CA GLN A 158 5.50 -23.30 -15.96
C GLN A 158 6.62 -22.94 -14.98
N GLU A 159 6.29 -22.74 -13.71
CA GLU A 159 7.20 -22.30 -12.65
C GLU A 159 7.88 -20.95 -12.89
N ASN A 160 7.28 -20.06 -13.69
CA ASN A 160 7.76 -18.70 -13.89
C ASN A 160 7.07 -17.69 -12.96
N LEU A 161 7.82 -16.66 -12.57
CA LEU A 161 7.28 -15.58 -11.76
C LEU A 161 6.31 -14.71 -12.57
N ARG A 162 5.13 -14.46 -12.01
CA ARG A 162 4.17 -13.47 -12.52
C ARG A 162 4.61 -12.06 -12.12
N VAL A 163 5.41 -11.45 -12.99
CA VAL A 163 5.93 -10.09 -12.79
C VAL A 163 4.82 -9.03 -12.79
N LEU A 164 4.98 -8.00 -11.96
CA LEU A 164 4.11 -6.82 -11.98
C LEU A 164 4.39 -5.92 -13.21
N PRO A 165 3.47 -5.01 -13.59
CA PRO A 165 3.61 -4.21 -14.82
C PRO A 165 4.92 -3.41 -14.99
N LEU A 166 5.57 -3.00 -13.89
CA LEU A 166 6.82 -2.23 -13.88
C LEU A 166 8.01 -3.05 -13.38
N GLU A 167 7.82 -4.35 -13.20
CA GLU A 167 8.86 -5.27 -12.75
C GLU A 167 9.54 -5.97 -13.92
N GLN A 168 10.85 -6.13 -13.77
CA GLN A 168 11.66 -6.96 -14.64
C GLN A 168 12.43 -7.96 -13.78
N GLN A 169 12.32 -9.24 -14.13
CA GLN A 169 13.12 -10.29 -13.53
C GLN A 169 14.57 -10.16 -14.04
N ILE A 170 15.50 -10.04 -13.10
CA ILE A 170 16.93 -9.90 -13.35
C ILE A 170 17.58 -11.28 -13.31
N GLU A 171 17.27 -12.06 -12.27
CA GLU A 171 17.91 -13.36 -12.01
C GLU A 171 16.94 -14.32 -11.31
N ARG A 172 17.16 -15.61 -11.49
CA ARG A 172 16.47 -16.70 -10.77
C ARG A 172 17.52 -17.66 -10.22
N LEU A 173 17.39 -18.00 -8.94
CA LEU A 173 18.20 -18.98 -8.24
C LEU A 173 17.28 -20.09 -7.72
N ASP A 174 17.50 -21.33 -8.16
CA ASP A 174 16.72 -22.48 -7.70
C ASP A 174 17.45 -23.23 -6.58
N GLY A 175 16.70 -23.93 -5.73
CA GLY A 175 17.27 -24.75 -4.65
C GLY A 175 17.86 -23.95 -3.49
N VAL A 176 17.47 -22.68 -3.34
CA VAL A 176 17.91 -21.82 -2.24
C VAL A 176 17.27 -22.31 -0.96
N TRP A 177 18.09 -22.56 0.07
CA TRP A 177 17.57 -22.92 1.39
C TRP A 177 17.06 -21.69 2.11
N ASN A 178 15.81 -21.74 2.55
CA ASN A 178 15.27 -20.75 3.48
C ASN A 178 15.65 -21.08 4.93
N LEU A 179 15.40 -20.15 5.85
CA LEU A 179 15.72 -20.30 7.27
C LEU A 179 14.87 -21.36 8.00
N SER A 180 13.83 -21.88 7.36
CA SER A 180 13.05 -23.03 7.84
C SER A 180 13.52 -24.36 7.27
N SER A 181 14.73 -24.42 6.68
CA SER A 181 15.31 -25.62 6.08
C SER A 181 14.46 -26.21 4.96
N GLU A 182 13.89 -25.36 4.11
CA GLU A 182 13.18 -25.77 2.90
C GLU A 182 13.84 -25.17 1.67
N GLN A 183 13.82 -25.89 0.55
CA GLN A 183 14.30 -25.38 -0.73
C GLN A 183 13.22 -24.55 -1.42
N VAL A 184 13.62 -23.39 -1.93
CA VAL A 184 12.77 -22.45 -2.67
C VAL A 184 13.50 -21.94 -3.92
N SER A 185 12.72 -21.46 -4.88
CA SER A 185 13.20 -20.61 -5.95
C SER A 185 13.19 -19.16 -5.49
N HIS A 186 14.33 -18.49 -5.58
CA HIS A 186 14.51 -17.07 -5.30
C HIS A 186 14.59 -16.29 -6.62
N PHE A 187 13.65 -15.36 -6.82
CA PHE A 187 13.57 -14.50 -8.00
C PHE A 187 13.99 -13.09 -7.61
N CYS A 188 15.01 -12.58 -8.29
CA CYS A 188 15.50 -11.22 -8.14
C CYS A 188 14.83 -10.32 -9.19
N CYS A 189 14.03 -9.34 -8.76
CA CYS A 189 13.47 -8.33 -9.65
C CYS A 189 13.97 -6.93 -9.26
N ASN A 190 13.88 -5.98 -10.20
CA ASN A 190 14.29 -4.58 -10.01
C ASN A 190 13.51 -3.82 -8.91
N GLN A 191 12.29 -4.25 -8.56
CA GLN A 191 11.48 -3.60 -7.51
C GLN A 191 11.50 -4.35 -6.17
N ARG A 192 11.50 -5.68 -6.19
CA ARG A 192 11.45 -6.54 -5.00
C ARG A 192 11.92 -7.97 -5.29
N PRO A 193 12.47 -8.67 -4.29
CA PRO A 193 12.70 -10.11 -4.39
C PRO A 193 11.41 -10.91 -4.17
N TYR A 194 11.41 -12.15 -4.66
CA TYR A 194 10.36 -13.14 -4.41
C TYR A 194 10.97 -14.50 -4.03
N GLU A 195 10.33 -15.20 -3.12
CA GLU A 195 10.61 -16.60 -2.81
C GLU A 195 9.36 -17.44 -3.08
N ALA A 196 9.53 -18.55 -3.81
CA ALA A 196 8.43 -19.47 -4.09
C ALA A 196 8.88 -20.92 -3.95
N LYS A 197 8.01 -21.76 -3.37
CA LYS A 197 8.21 -23.22 -3.35
C LYS A 197 7.84 -23.80 -4.72
N SER A 198 8.57 -24.82 -5.16
CA SER A 198 8.20 -25.55 -6.36
C SER A 198 6.85 -26.25 -6.17
N ARG A 199 6.05 -26.33 -7.24
CA ARG A 199 4.72 -26.96 -7.14
C ARG A 199 4.82 -28.45 -6.84
N LEU A 200 5.91 -29.08 -7.29
CA LEU A 200 6.20 -30.49 -7.04
C LEU A 200 6.44 -30.78 -5.54
N GLN A 201 7.09 -29.87 -4.81
CA GLN A 201 7.31 -30.03 -3.37
C GLN A 201 6.05 -29.79 -2.54
N ILE A 202 5.15 -28.89 -2.97
CA ILE A 202 3.87 -28.62 -2.29
C ILE A 202 2.98 -29.88 -2.31
N ASN A 203 3.01 -30.65 -3.40
CA ASN A 203 2.22 -31.88 -3.55
C ASN A 203 2.77 -33.08 -2.74
N HIS A 204 3.94 -32.95 -2.12
CA HIS A 204 4.55 -33.99 -1.29
C HIS A 204 4.36 -33.81 0.21
N MET A 205 3.57 -32.84 0.67
CA MET A 205 3.04 -32.83 2.04
C MET A 205 1.89 -33.85 2.21
N ARG A 206 2.21 -35.14 2.09
CA ARG A 206 1.57 -36.21 2.87
C ARG A 206 2.57 -36.62 3.96
N PRO A 207 2.13 -36.98 5.18
CA PRO A 207 3.04 -37.33 6.24
C PRO A 207 3.76 -38.62 5.86
N ARG A 208 5.03 -38.53 5.49
CA ARG A 208 5.95 -39.65 5.51
C ARG A 208 7.05 -39.30 6.48
N SER A 209 6.94 -39.90 7.67
CA SER A 209 8.12 -40.25 8.45
C SER A 209 9.11 -40.92 7.49
N HIS A 210 10.35 -40.49 7.47
CA HIS A 210 11.54 -41.36 7.43
C HIS A 210 12.81 -40.51 7.55
N GLN A 211 13.67 -41.02 8.40
CA GLN A 211 14.96 -40.56 8.88
C GLN A 211 16.00 -40.74 7.76
N ILE A 212 16.71 -39.70 7.29
CA ILE A 212 17.91 -39.89 6.46
C ILE A 212 18.98 -38.86 6.82
N ARG A 213 20.21 -39.39 6.93
CA ARG A 213 21.49 -38.84 7.39
C ARG A 213 22.00 -37.68 6.53
N CYS A 214 22.73 -36.78 7.17
CA CYS A 214 23.59 -35.78 6.54
C CYS A 214 24.85 -36.47 6.00
N ASP A 215 25.15 -36.30 4.71
CA ASP A 215 26.50 -36.48 4.19
C ASP A 215 27.14 -35.09 4.06
N ASP A 216 28.21 -34.90 4.83
CA ASP A 216 29.08 -33.73 4.83
C ASP A 216 29.97 -33.76 3.58
N SER A 217 29.63 -32.99 2.54
CA SER A 217 30.58 -32.70 1.47
C SER A 217 30.12 -31.56 0.55
N CYS A 218 30.22 -30.31 1.02
CA CYS A 218 30.69 -29.22 0.17
C CYS A 218 31.13 -28.03 1.03
N GLY A 219 32.44 -27.90 1.25
CA GLY A 219 33.03 -26.67 1.75
C GLY A 219 33.22 -25.69 0.60
N GLN A 220 32.49 -24.57 0.63
CA GLN A 220 33.02 -23.21 0.40
C GLN A 220 31.90 -22.14 0.51
N PRO A 221 32.19 -20.96 1.08
CA PRO A 221 31.21 -19.90 1.27
C PRO A 221 31.18 -18.97 0.05
N LEU A 222 30.11 -18.98 -0.74
CA LEU A 222 29.94 -17.99 -1.80
C LEU A 222 29.32 -16.71 -1.25
N CYS A 223 30.19 -15.70 -1.19
CA CYS A 223 29.90 -14.29 -1.02
C CYS A 223 28.88 -13.80 -2.05
N CYS A 224 27.74 -13.30 -1.58
CA CYS A 224 27.01 -12.25 -2.29
C CYS A 224 26.48 -11.22 -1.28
N SER A 225 27.41 -10.52 -0.64
CA SER A 225 27.13 -9.24 0.01
C SER A 225 27.19 -8.14 -1.05
N ARG A 226 26.03 -7.70 -1.56
CA ARG A 226 25.84 -6.37 -2.17
C ARG A 226 24.36 -5.97 -2.16
N HIS A 227 24.02 -5.16 -1.15
CA HIS A 227 22.97 -4.14 -1.10
C HIS A 227 21.61 -4.42 -1.78
N PHE A 228 20.70 -5.01 -1.02
CA PHE A 228 19.28 -4.65 -0.97
C PHE A 228 18.78 -4.82 0.48
N PRO A 229 17.91 -3.95 1.03
CA PRO A 229 17.26 -4.22 2.30
C PRO A 229 16.23 -5.34 2.07
N ILE A 230 16.68 -6.58 2.25
CA ILE A 230 15.86 -7.76 2.05
C ILE A 230 14.79 -7.82 3.16
N ARG A 231 13.52 -7.61 2.80
CA ARG A 231 12.38 -8.06 3.61
C ARG A 231 12.15 -9.54 3.33
N ILE A 232 12.97 -10.41 3.93
CA ILE A 232 12.65 -11.84 4.06
C ILE A 232 11.63 -11.94 5.20
N ALA A 233 10.45 -12.47 4.90
CA ALA A 233 9.53 -12.90 5.93
C ALA A 233 9.52 -14.43 5.98
N ILE A 234 10.02 -14.89 7.11
CA ILE A 234 10.26 -16.27 7.52
C ILE A 234 8.91 -16.93 7.88
N PHE A 235 8.79 -18.22 7.57
CA PHE A 235 7.66 -19.07 7.96
C PHE A 235 7.68 -19.42 9.45
N LEU A 236 6.50 -19.68 10.03
CA LEU A 236 6.12 -20.81 10.91
C LEU A 236 4.73 -20.53 11.54
N PRO A 237 3.94 -21.53 11.94
CA PRO A 237 3.43 -22.71 11.22
C PRO A 237 2.11 -22.39 10.48
#